data_AF-A0A8B9EPF5-F1
#
_entry.id   AF-A0A8B9EPF5-F1
#
_cell.length_a   1.000
_cell.length_b   1.000
_cell.length_c   1.000
_cell.angle_alpha   90.00
_cell.angle_beta   90.00
_cell.angle_gamma   90.00
#
_symmetry.space_group_name_H-M   'P 1'
#
loop_
_entity.id
_entity.type
_entity.pdbx_description
1 polymer ?
#
loop_
_entity_poly.entity_id
_entity_poly.type
_entity_poly.pdbx_seq_one_letter_code
_entity_poly.pdbx_strand_id
1 'polypeptide(L)'
;AKEEINKRTTAENDFVLLKKDVDAVYMTKVELQAKLDSLADEVNFMRSLYEAELSQMQKTVSDTSVVLSMDNNRSLDLDSIIAEVKAQYEEIANRSRVEAETWYQSKYEELQVTAGKHGDSLKDTKAEISELNRMIQRIRAEIESVKKQCETVQSSIADAEQRGELAIKDAKAKLTELEAALKKAKADLAQQLREYQELMNVKLALDIEIATYRKLLEGEECRWVQVQPSSTASSVVGGSSSVGGGYGGSGVYLGGGGGGGGMGFGAGSGRGSCNTGGASFCYSLGGGGFGAGGGFGSGGAGFCSGGAGSNSVVVGSGSILKKNSSSMSGCRRV
;
A
#
# COMPACT_ATOMS: atom_id res chain seq x y z
N ALA A 1 -65.81 46.91 -68.44
CA ALA A 1 -64.45 46.33 -68.48
C ALA A 1 -63.93 45.96 -67.08
N LYS A 2 -63.16 46.79 -66.36
CA LYS A 2 -62.52 46.37 -65.08
C LYS A 2 -63.50 45.94 -63.98
N GLU A 3 -64.57 46.70 -63.72
CA GLU A 3 -65.58 46.31 -62.72
C GLU A 3 -66.28 44.99 -63.04
N GLU A 4 -66.45 44.69 -64.33
CA GLU A 4 -67.21 43.52 -64.79
C GLU A 4 -66.39 42.23 -64.70
N ILE A 5 -65.07 42.35 -64.89
CA ILE A 5 -64.13 41.29 -64.55
C ILE A 5 -64.13 41.05 -63.04
N ASN A 6 -64.17 42.12 -62.22
CA ASN A 6 -64.21 41.98 -60.76
C ASN A 6 -65.55 41.38 -60.26
N LYS A 7 -66.67 41.67 -60.93
CA LYS A 7 -67.98 41.06 -60.70
C LYS A 7 -68.03 39.58 -61.12
N ARG A 8 -67.34 39.20 -62.21
CA ARG A 8 -67.18 37.78 -62.58
C ARG A 8 -66.31 37.02 -61.60
N THR A 9 -65.14 37.54 -61.23
CA THR A 9 -64.24 36.84 -60.31
C THR A 9 -64.82 36.72 -58.90
N THR A 10 -65.62 37.68 -58.42
CA THR A 10 -66.37 37.54 -57.16
C THR A 10 -67.45 36.45 -57.28
N ALA A 11 -68.31 36.49 -58.30
CA ALA A 11 -69.32 35.44 -58.52
C ALA A 11 -68.73 34.03 -58.73
N GLU A 12 -67.57 33.91 -59.40
CA GLU A 12 -66.85 32.64 -59.55
C GLU A 12 -66.29 32.13 -58.21
N ASN A 13 -65.75 33.02 -57.35
CA ASN A 13 -65.32 32.63 -56.01
C ASN A 13 -66.52 32.21 -55.13
N ASP A 14 -67.62 32.94 -55.17
CA ASP A 14 -68.85 32.60 -54.43
C ASP A 14 -69.42 31.25 -54.89
N PHE A 15 -69.39 30.95 -56.19
CA PHE A 15 -69.78 29.64 -56.72
C PHE A 15 -68.86 28.51 -56.25
N VAL A 16 -67.54 28.75 -56.19
CA VAL A 16 -66.57 27.77 -55.68
C VAL A 16 -66.72 27.54 -54.17
N LEU A 17 -67.04 28.58 -53.40
CA LEU A 17 -67.36 28.46 -51.97
C LEU A 17 -68.67 27.70 -51.76
N LEU A 18 -69.75 28.10 -52.41
CA LEU A 18 -71.04 27.42 -52.32
C LEU A 18 -70.96 25.95 -52.74
N LYS A 19 -70.14 25.62 -53.74
CA LYS A 19 -69.88 24.23 -54.12
C LYS A 19 -69.19 23.45 -52.99
N LYS A 20 -68.16 24.02 -52.33
CA LYS A 20 -67.49 23.38 -51.19
C LYS A 20 -68.45 23.18 -50.02
N ASP A 21 -69.33 24.15 -49.76
CA ASP A 21 -70.33 24.04 -48.70
C ASP A 21 -71.38 22.97 -49.02
N VAL A 22 -71.84 22.88 -50.28
CA VAL A 22 -72.73 21.80 -50.75
C VAL A 22 -72.05 20.43 -50.67
N ASP A 23 -70.79 20.31 -51.08
CA ASP A 23 -70.02 19.06 -50.96
C ASP A 23 -69.83 18.67 -49.48
N ALA A 24 -69.58 19.62 -48.58
CA ALA A 24 -69.49 19.39 -47.13
C ALA A 24 -70.84 18.97 -46.51
N VAL A 25 -71.95 19.60 -46.90
CA VAL A 25 -73.31 19.20 -46.51
C VAL A 25 -73.66 17.81 -47.06
N TYR A 26 -73.19 17.47 -48.27
CA TYR A 26 -73.39 16.14 -48.85
C TYR A 26 -72.60 15.07 -48.08
N MET A 27 -71.34 15.32 -47.75
CA MET A 27 -70.53 14.39 -46.94
C MET A 27 -71.15 14.15 -45.56
N THR A 28 -71.55 15.21 -44.86
CA THR A 28 -72.21 15.08 -43.54
C THR A 28 -73.57 14.40 -43.64
N LYS A 29 -74.34 14.61 -44.72
CA LYS A 29 -75.57 13.85 -45.00
C LYS A 29 -75.29 12.35 -45.17
N VAL A 30 -74.25 11.97 -45.92
CA VAL A 30 -73.86 10.57 -46.13
C VAL A 30 -73.41 9.92 -44.81
N GLU A 31 -72.64 10.63 -43.98
CA GLU A 31 -72.26 10.15 -42.64
C GLU A 31 -73.47 9.97 -41.72
N LEU A 32 -74.45 10.87 -41.76
CA LEU A 32 -75.70 10.74 -41.00
C LEU A 32 -76.57 9.60 -41.51
N GLN A 33 -76.62 9.36 -42.82
CA GLN A 33 -77.32 8.20 -43.39
C GLN A 33 -76.68 6.89 -42.93
N ALA A 34 -75.36 6.77 -42.99
CA ALA A 34 -74.65 5.58 -42.51
C ALA A 34 -74.88 5.32 -41.01
N LYS A 35 -75.00 6.38 -40.20
CA LYS A 35 -75.38 6.27 -38.77
C LYS A 35 -76.84 5.85 -38.58
N LEU A 36 -77.75 6.35 -39.40
CA LEU A 36 -79.17 5.94 -39.39
C LEU A 36 -79.31 4.46 -39.73
N ASP A 37 -78.64 4.01 -40.79
CA ASP A 37 -78.67 2.63 -41.24
C ASP A 37 -78.07 1.69 -40.17
N SER A 38 -76.91 2.05 -39.60
CA SER A 38 -76.29 1.32 -38.48
C SER A 38 -77.19 1.24 -37.24
N LEU A 39 -77.94 2.29 -36.92
CA LEU A 39 -78.86 2.31 -35.77
C LEU A 39 -80.14 1.49 -36.06
N ALA A 40 -80.58 1.46 -37.31
CA ALA A 40 -81.68 0.60 -37.75
C ALA A 40 -81.29 -0.88 -37.67
N ASP A 41 -80.07 -1.23 -38.06
CA ASP A 41 -79.52 -2.59 -37.92
C ASP A 41 -79.40 -3.00 -36.45
N GLU A 42 -78.95 -2.11 -35.56
CA GLU A 42 -78.93 -2.36 -34.11
C GLU A 42 -80.34 -2.60 -33.52
N VAL A 43 -81.33 -1.78 -33.91
CA VAL A 43 -82.73 -1.97 -33.51
C VAL A 43 -83.29 -3.30 -34.03
N ASN A 44 -82.96 -3.69 -35.26
CA ASN A 44 -83.39 -4.97 -35.84
C ASN A 44 -82.70 -6.17 -35.17
N PHE A 45 -81.42 -6.05 -34.82
CA PHE A 45 -80.68 -7.06 -34.05
C PHE A 45 -81.31 -7.25 -32.66
N MET A 46 -81.57 -6.16 -31.92
CA MET A 46 -82.19 -6.22 -30.60
C MET A 46 -83.61 -6.81 -30.65
N ARG A 47 -84.41 -6.46 -31.67
CA ARG A 47 -85.72 -7.10 -31.90
C ARG A 47 -85.61 -8.60 -32.14
N SER A 48 -84.68 -9.02 -33.00
CA SER A 48 -84.47 -10.43 -33.32
C SER A 48 -83.96 -11.22 -32.12
N LEU A 49 -83.12 -10.61 -31.29
CA LEU A 49 -82.63 -11.17 -30.03
C LEU A 49 -83.80 -11.35 -29.03
N TYR A 50 -84.61 -10.31 -28.79
CA TYR A 50 -85.76 -10.42 -27.90
C TYR A 50 -86.83 -11.40 -28.40
N GLU A 51 -87.06 -11.51 -29.71
CA GLU A 51 -87.96 -12.52 -30.26
C GLU A 51 -87.41 -13.94 -30.12
N ALA A 52 -86.09 -14.12 -30.26
CA ALA A 52 -85.43 -15.39 -29.96
C ALA A 52 -85.53 -15.75 -28.47
N GLU A 53 -85.24 -14.82 -27.56
CA GLU A 53 -85.37 -14.99 -26.10
C GLU A 53 -86.82 -15.30 -25.71
N LEU A 54 -87.81 -14.57 -26.23
CA LEU A 54 -89.23 -14.86 -26.00
C LEU A 54 -89.61 -16.25 -26.53
N SER A 55 -89.11 -16.67 -27.69
CA SER A 55 -89.33 -18.03 -28.20
C SER A 55 -88.69 -19.10 -27.31
N GLN A 56 -87.54 -18.81 -26.70
CA GLN A 56 -86.86 -19.70 -25.75
C GLN A 56 -87.58 -19.74 -24.40
N MET A 57 -88.07 -18.61 -23.90
CA MET A 57 -88.92 -18.56 -22.70
C MET A 57 -90.24 -19.29 -22.94
N GLN A 58 -90.88 -19.12 -24.10
CA GLN A 58 -92.10 -19.85 -24.44
C GLN A 58 -91.86 -21.35 -24.56
N LYS A 59 -90.75 -21.79 -25.18
CA LYS A 59 -90.34 -23.19 -25.23
C LYS A 59 -90.07 -23.76 -23.84
N THR A 60 -89.25 -23.09 -23.02
CA THR A 60 -88.98 -23.56 -21.65
C THR A 60 -90.25 -23.60 -20.80
N VAL A 61 -91.18 -22.65 -20.94
CA VAL A 61 -92.50 -22.72 -20.31
C VAL A 61 -93.32 -23.91 -20.83
N SER A 62 -93.34 -24.18 -22.15
CA SER A 62 -94.05 -25.36 -22.68
C SER A 62 -93.43 -26.69 -22.25
N ASP A 63 -92.09 -26.77 -22.23
CA ASP A 63 -91.32 -27.95 -21.80
C ASP A 63 -91.51 -28.22 -20.30
N THR A 64 -91.62 -27.15 -19.49
CA THR A 64 -91.96 -27.25 -18.06
C THR A 64 -93.45 -27.48 -17.81
N SER A 65 -94.32 -27.16 -18.78
CA SER A 65 -95.77 -27.45 -18.72
C SER A 65 -96.13 -28.89 -19.10
N VAL A 66 -95.15 -29.69 -19.53
CA VAL A 66 -95.30 -31.14 -19.51
C VAL A 66 -95.37 -31.56 -18.05
N VAL A 67 -96.57 -31.89 -17.57
CA VAL A 67 -96.80 -32.47 -16.25
C VAL A 67 -96.19 -33.87 -16.23
N LEU A 68 -94.87 -33.91 -16.01
CA LEU A 68 -94.17 -35.10 -15.59
C LEU A 68 -94.63 -35.40 -14.16
N SER A 69 -95.61 -36.29 -14.04
CA SER A 69 -95.83 -37.07 -12.83
C SER A 69 -94.65 -38.02 -12.63
N MET A 70 -93.47 -37.46 -12.34
CA MET A 70 -92.44 -38.20 -11.64
C MET A 70 -93.01 -38.50 -10.25
N ASP A 71 -93.20 -39.78 -9.94
CA ASP A 71 -93.38 -40.26 -8.57
C ASP A 71 -92.07 -40.02 -7.82
N ASN A 72 -91.82 -38.76 -7.47
CA ASN A 72 -90.56 -38.26 -6.91
C ASN A 72 -90.42 -38.61 -5.42
N ASN A 73 -91.03 -39.73 -5.01
CA ASN A 73 -91.00 -40.24 -3.64
C ASN A 73 -89.72 -41.06 -3.37
N ARG A 74 -88.58 -40.54 -3.85
CA ARG A 74 -87.28 -40.88 -3.27
C ARG A 74 -87.04 -39.83 -2.20
N SER A 75 -87.32 -40.19 -0.95
CA SER A 75 -87.09 -39.31 0.21
C SER A 75 -85.63 -38.84 0.21
N LEU A 76 -85.42 -37.59 -0.20
CA LEU A 76 -84.16 -36.90 0.03
C LEU A 76 -84.06 -36.68 1.53
N ASP A 77 -83.04 -37.26 2.15
CA ASP A 77 -82.74 -37.03 3.56
C ASP A 77 -82.20 -35.60 3.72
N LEU A 78 -83.12 -34.67 3.94
CA LEU A 78 -82.83 -33.25 4.17
C LEU A 78 -81.97 -33.08 5.42
N ASP A 79 -82.13 -33.93 6.44
CA ASP A 79 -81.34 -33.85 7.67
C ASP A 79 -79.88 -34.25 7.41
N SER A 80 -79.63 -35.28 6.57
CA SER A 80 -78.28 -35.63 6.11
C SER A 80 -77.62 -34.49 5.32
N ILE A 81 -78.35 -33.85 4.39
CA ILE A 81 -77.79 -32.75 3.58
C ILE A 81 -77.52 -31.51 4.46
N ILE A 82 -78.41 -31.19 5.39
CA ILE A 82 -78.23 -30.10 6.35
C ILE A 82 -77.06 -30.38 7.29
N ALA A 83 -76.85 -31.64 7.71
CA ALA A 83 -75.71 -32.05 8.51
C ALA A 83 -74.38 -31.92 7.73
N GLU A 84 -74.34 -32.34 6.46
CA GLU A 84 -73.16 -32.21 5.60
C GLU A 84 -72.80 -30.74 5.35
N VAL A 85 -73.77 -29.88 5.04
CA VAL A 85 -73.54 -28.43 4.86
C VAL A 85 -73.04 -27.79 6.16
N LYS A 86 -73.60 -28.15 7.32
CA LYS A 86 -73.10 -27.68 8.62
C LYS A 86 -71.65 -28.12 8.87
N ALA A 87 -71.33 -29.38 8.59
CA ALA A 87 -69.97 -29.89 8.72
C ALA A 87 -68.97 -29.16 7.81
N GLN A 88 -69.34 -28.84 6.56
CA GLN A 88 -68.50 -28.03 5.67
C GLN A 88 -68.31 -26.60 6.18
N TYR A 89 -69.34 -25.94 6.71
CA TYR A 89 -69.19 -24.61 7.33
C TYR A 89 -68.29 -24.65 8.58
N GLU A 90 -68.42 -25.69 9.40
CA GLU A 90 -67.56 -25.90 10.58
C GLU A 90 -66.10 -26.21 10.17
N GLU A 91 -65.88 -26.99 9.12
CA GLU A 91 -64.55 -27.22 8.54
C GLU A 91 -63.93 -25.92 7.99
N ILE A 92 -64.69 -25.12 7.24
CA ILE A 92 -64.23 -23.83 6.69
C ILE A 92 -63.90 -22.84 7.81
N ALA A 93 -64.74 -22.76 8.85
CA ALA A 93 -64.49 -21.92 10.02
C ALA A 93 -63.23 -22.36 10.79
N ASN A 94 -63.06 -23.67 11.00
CA ASN A 94 -61.86 -24.22 11.64
C ASN A 94 -60.60 -24.03 10.79
N ARG A 95 -60.68 -24.22 9.47
CA ARG A 95 -59.59 -23.95 8.53
C ARG A 95 -59.16 -22.49 8.60
N SER A 96 -60.11 -21.55 8.53
CA SER A 96 -59.83 -20.12 8.66
C SER A 96 -59.21 -19.75 10.01
N ARG A 97 -59.65 -20.40 11.11
CA ARG A 97 -59.06 -20.24 12.45
C ARG A 97 -57.59 -20.66 12.48
N VAL A 98 -57.27 -21.84 11.92
CA VAL A 98 -55.91 -22.40 11.88
C VAL A 98 -55.01 -21.61 10.92
N GLU A 99 -55.52 -21.16 9.78
CA GLU A 99 -54.81 -20.28 8.84
C GLU A 99 -54.47 -18.94 9.49
N ALA A 100 -55.39 -18.34 10.26
CA ALA A 100 -55.12 -17.13 11.03
C ALA A 100 -54.06 -17.37 12.13
N GLU A 101 -54.21 -18.44 12.94
CA GLU A 101 -53.26 -18.79 14.00
C GLU A 101 -51.84 -19.03 13.45
N THR A 102 -51.70 -19.80 12.36
CA THR A 102 -50.41 -20.06 11.71
C THR A 102 -49.82 -18.82 11.06
N TRP A 103 -50.64 -17.95 10.46
CA TRP A 103 -50.20 -16.66 9.92
C TRP A 103 -49.66 -15.74 11.03
N TYR A 104 -50.36 -15.62 12.16
CA TYR A 104 -49.88 -14.87 13.32
C TYR A 104 -48.61 -15.46 13.93
N GLN A 105 -48.52 -16.79 14.03
CA GLN A 105 -47.32 -17.47 14.55
C GLN A 105 -46.11 -17.22 13.65
N SER A 106 -46.27 -17.34 12.33
CA SER A 106 -45.22 -17.05 11.36
C SER A 106 -44.79 -15.58 11.39
N LYS A 107 -45.74 -14.64 11.52
CA LYS A 107 -45.42 -13.20 11.68
C LYS A 107 -44.71 -12.89 13.00
N TYR A 108 -45.08 -13.56 14.08
CA TYR A 108 -44.39 -13.41 15.37
C TYR A 108 -42.95 -13.94 15.29
N GLU A 109 -42.74 -15.11 14.67
CA GLU A 109 -41.41 -15.68 14.46
C GLU A 109 -40.55 -14.79 13.55
N GLU A 110 -41.10 -14.26 12.44
CA GLU A 110 -40.41 -13.31 11.56
C GLU A 110 -39.95 -12.05 12.32
N LEU A 111 -40.81 -11.47 13.17
CA LEU A 111 -40.47 -10.34 14.02
C LEU A 111 -39.42 -10.71 15.07
N GLN A 112 -39.52 -11.88 15.70
CA GLN A 112 -38.56 -12.36 16.70
C GLN A 112 -37.18 -12.60 16.10
N VAL A 113 -37.11 -13.27 14.94
CA VAL A 113 -35.87 -13.48 14.18
C VAL A 113 -35.28 -12.15 13.71
N THR A 114 -36.13 -11.21 13.29
CA THR A 114 -35.68 -9.87 12.85
C THR A 114 -35.12 -9.07 14.02
N ALA A 115 -35.79 -9.06 15.18
CA ALA A 115 -35.30 -8.42 16.40
C ALA A 115 -33.99 -9.06 16.90
N GLY A 116 -33.88 -10.40 16.83
CA GLY A 116 -32.65 -11.14 17.11
C GLY A 116 -31.50 -10.70 16.21
N LYS A 117 -31.69 -10.72 14.89
CA LYS A 117 -30.69 -10.27 13.89
C LYS A 117 -30.22 -8.83 14.14
N HIS A 118 -31.13 -7.90 14.44
CA HIS A 118 -30.75 -6.52 14.78
C HIS A 118 -29.96 -6.44 16.09
N GLY A 119 -30.36 -7.21 17.10
CA GLY A 119 -29.65 -7.31 18.38
C GLY A 119 -28.25 -7.91 18.24
N ASP A 120 -28.07 -8.91 17.37
CA ASP A 120 -26.77 -9.53 17.10
C ASP A 120 -25.88 -8.64 16.24
N SER A 121 -26.41 -8.01 15.19
CA SER A 121 -25.68 -6.99 14.41
C SER A 121 -25.19 -5.82 15.29
N LEU A 122 -25.95 -5.44 16.31
CA LEU A 122 -25.54 -4.43 17.29
C LEU A 122 -24.44 -4.92 18.25
N LYS A 123 -24.40 -6.23 18.57
CA LYS A 123 -23.30 -6.83 19.34
C LYS A 123 -22.03 -6.91 18.49
N ASP A 124 -22.15 -7.32 17.24
CA ASP A 124 -21.03 -7.49 16.30
C ASP A 124 -20.36 -6.15 16.01
N THR A 125 -21.14 -5.12 15.64
CA THR A 125 -20.62 -3.76 15.46
C THR A 125 -20.01 -3.18 16.75
N LYS A 126 -20.58 -3.46 17.92
CA LYS A 126 -19.97 -3.09 19.21
C LYS A 126 -18.65 -3.83 19.47
N ALA A 127 -18.54 -5.10 19.07
CA ALA A 127 -17.31 -5.88 19.19
C ALA A 127 -16.23 -5.33 18.25
N GLU A 128 -16.57 -5.06 16.99
CA GLU A 128 -15.69 -4.41 16.00
C GLU A 128 -15.19 -3.04 16.50
N ILE A 129 -16.09 -2.17 17.00
CA ILE A 129 -15.70 -0.90 17.62
C ILE A 129 -14.71 -1.12 18.78
N SER A 130 -14.90 -2.16 19.60
CA SER A 130 -13.98 -2.47 20.70
C SER A 130 -12.60 -2.96 20.20
N GLU A 131 -12.56 -3.70 19.10
CA GLU A 131 -11.33 -4.19 18.47
C GLU A 131 -10.57 -3.07 17.76
N LEU A 132 -11.26 -2.23 16.99
CA LEU A 132 -10.69 -1.02 16.39
C LEU A 132 -10.11 -0.09 17.46
N ASN A 133 -10.80 0.09 18.60
CA ASN A 133 -10.25 0.83 19.73
C ASN A 133 -8.98 0.18 20.30
N ARG A 134 -8.92 -1.14 20.45
CA ARG A 134 -7.69 -1.85 20.87
C ARG A 134 -6.55 -1.67 19.86
N MET A 135 -6.86 -1.72 18.56
CA MET A 135 -5.88 -1.50 17.49
C MET A 135 -5.33 -0.07 17.51
N ILE A 136 -6.20 0.93 17.72
CA ILE A 136 -5.81 2.34 17.88
C ILE A 136 -4.86 2.51 19.07
N GLN A 137 -5.13 1.88 20.23
CA GLN A 137 -4.20 1.98 21.38
C GLN A 137 -2.87 1.27 21.12
N ARG A 138 -2.86 0.12 20.42
CA ARG A 138 -1.63 -0.55 20.01
C ARG A 138 -0.77 0.33 19.11
N ILE A 139 -1.36 0.89 18.05
CA ILE A 139 -0.64 1.76 17.10
C ILE A 139 -0.14 3.03 17.80
N ARG A 140 -0.89 3.60 18.75
CA ARG A 140 -0.42 4.73 19.57
C ARG A 140 0.80 4.36 20.41
N ALA A 141 0.80 3.19 21.06
CA ALA A 141 1.95 2.71 21.83
C ALA A 141 3.17 2.42 20.93
N GLU A 142 2.97 1.87 19.73
CA GLU A 142 4.02 1.68 18.72
C GLU A 142 4.62 3.03 18.27
N ILE A 143 3.78 4.04 17.98
CA ILE A 143 4.22 5.41 17.65
C ILE A 143 5.02 6.02 18.81
N GLU A 144 4.57 5.88 20.05
CA GLU A 144 5.29 6.41 21.22
C GLU A 144 6.63 5.69 21.44
N SER A 145 6.68 4.37 21.23
CA SER A 145 7.90 3.57 21.29
C SER A 145 8.91 3.99 20.21
N VAL A 146 8.47 4.11 18.96
CA VAL A 146 9.33 4.57 17.85
C VAL A 146 9.80 6.00 18.09
N LYS A 147 8.94 6.89 18.60
CA LYS A 147 9.33 8.26 18.95
C LYS A 147 10.44 8.28 20.01
N LYS A 148 10.33 7.49 21.08
CA LYS A 148 11.38 7.34 22.10
C LYS A 148 12.68 6.76 21.53
N GLN A 149 12.60 5.82 20.58
CA GLN A 149 13.77 5.32 19.86
C GLN A 149 14.44 6.42 19.03
N CYS A 150 13.67 7.22 18.28
CA CYS A 150 14.19 8.37 17.54
C CYS A 150 14.87 9.39 18.47
N GLU A 151 14.23 9.76 19.59
CA GLU A 151 14.81 10.68 20.59
C GLU A 151 16.11 10.12 21.18
N THR A 152 16.16 8.82 21.49
CA THR A 152 17.37 8.14 22.01
C THR A 152 18.51 8.15 20.99
N VAL A 153 18.21 7.82 19.72
CA VAL A 153 19.20 7.84 18.63
C VAL A 153 19.67 9.27 18.37
N GLN A 154 18.78 10.26 18.39
CA GLN A 154 19.13 11.67 18.19
C GLN A 154 20.04 12.19 19.33
N SER A 155 19.77 11.81 20.58
CA SER A 155 20.69 12.10 21.70
C SER A 155 22.04 11.43 21.49
N SER A 156 22.08 10.15 21.12
CA SER A 156 23.33 9.44 20.85
C SER A 156 24.14 10.03 19.68
N ILE A 157 23.47 10.61 18.69
CA ILE A 157 24.12 11.35 17.59
C ILE A 157 24.72 12.64 18.12
N ALA A 158 23.94 13.46 18.85
CA ALA A 158 24.43 14.71 19.44
C ALA A 158 25.63 14.49 20.38
N ASP A 159 25.59 13.45 21.22
CA ASP A 159 26.70 13.07 22.09
C ASP A 159 27.95 12.62 21.30
N ALA A 160 27.76 11.97 20.16
CA ALA A 160 28.86 11.55 19.28
C ALA A 160 29.46 12.73 18.51
N GLU A 161 28.62 13.65 18.02
CA GLU A 161 29.02 14.90 17.38
C GLU A 161 29.81 15.79 18.35
N GLN A 162 29.31 15.98 19.57
CA GLN A 162 30.00 16.76 20.61
C GLN A 162 31.37 16.15 20.96
N ARG A 163 31.45 14.82 21.16
CA ARG A 163 32.73 14.13 21.40
C ARG A 163 33.69 14.24 20.23
N GLY A 164 33.19 14.16 18.99
CA GLY A 164 33.98 14.37 17.78
C GLY A 164 34.51 15.81 17.67
N GLU A 165 33.67 16.81 17.95
CA GLU A 165 34.06 18.22 17.92
C GLU A 165 35.13 18.53 18.98
N LEU A 166 34.99 17.98 20.20
CA LEU A 166 36.00 18.10 21.26
C LEU A 166 37.34 17.46 20.87
N ALA A 167 37.32 16.26 20.28
CA ALA A 167 38.54 15.60 19.78
C ALA A 167 39.22 16.40 18.66
N ILE A 168 38.45 17.01 17.75
CA ILE A 168 38.98 17.91 16.72
C ILE A 168 39.58 19.19 17.32
N LYS A 169 38.95 19.76 18.36
CA LYS A 169 39.47 20.95 19.08
C LYS A 169 40.81 20.64 19.77
N ASP A 170 40.92 19.51 20.48
CA ASP A 170 42.16 19.05 21.11
C ASP A 170 43.28 18.77 20.09
N ALA A 171 42.97 18.05 19.00
CA ALA A 171 43.94 17.79 17.93
C ALA A 171 44.44 19.09 17.27
N LYS A 172 43.56 20.07 17.05
CA LYS A 172 43.94 21.41 16.54
C LYS A 172 44.82 22.17 17.52
N ALA A 173 44.53 22.13 18.82
CA ALA A 173 45.35 22.77 19.85
C ALA A 173 46.76 22.17 19.91
N LYS A 174 46.88 20.84 19.88
CA LYS A 174 48.17 20.14 19.82
C LYS A 174 48.95 20.47 18.55
N LEU A 175 48.26 20.59 17.41
CA LEU A 175 48.89 21.03 16.16
C LEU A 175 49.46 22.44 16.28
N THR A 176 48.71 23.42 16.81
CA THR A 176 49.21 24.79 16.97
C THR A 176 50.34 24.90 17.99
N GLU A 177 50.32 24.10 19.06
CA GLU A 177 51.42 23.98 20.02
C GLU A 177 52.70 23.44 19.37
N LEU A 178 52.60 22.34 18.61
CA LEU A 178 53.73 21.76 17.89
C LEU A 178 54.28 22.70 16.80
N GLU A 179 53.42 23.42 16.08
CA GLU A 179 53.86 24.45 15.13
C GLU A 179 54.60 25.60 15.82
N ALA A 180 54.14 26.03 17.01
CA ALA A 180 54.81 27.07 17.80
C ALA A 180 56.18 26.59 18.31
N ALA A 181 56.25 25.36 18.84
CA ALA A 181 57.49 24.74 19.27
C ALA A 181 58.50 24.59 18.11
N LEU A 182 58.02 24.18 16.93
CA LEU A 182 58.84 24.06 15.70
C LEU A 182 59.35 25.43 15.23
N LYS A 183 58.51 26.47 15.25
CA LYS A 183 58.93 27.85 14.95
C LYS A 183 59.99 28.35 15.93
N LYS A 184 59.82 28.07 17.23
CA LYS A 184 60.81 28.42 18.27
C LYS A 184 62.14 27.70 18.03
N ALA A 185 62.13 26.38 17.86
CA ALA A 185 63.36 25.60 17.60
C ALA A 185 64.11 26.05 16.34
N LYS A 186 63.40 26.49 15.29
CA LYS A 186 64.02 27.12 14.10
C LYS A 186 64.67 28.47 14.40
N ALA A 187 64.06 29.29 15.26
CA ALA A 187 64.64 30.56 15.69
C ALA A 187 65.88 30.35 16.58
N ASP A 188 65.80 29.41 17.52
CA ASP A 188 66.90 29.02 18.41
C ASP A 188 68.11 28.50 17.60
N LEU A 189 67.88 27.62 16.61
CA LEU A 189 68.94 27.16 15.68
C LEU A 189 69.56 28.32 14.88
N ALA A 190 68.73 29.26 14.38
CA ALA A 190 69.22 30.42 13.65
C ALA A 190 70.00 31.42 14.55
N GLN A 191 69.79 31.39 15.86
CA GLN A 191 70.60 32.11 16.84
C GLN A 191 71.92 31.38 17.10
N GLN A 192 71.90 30.07 17.35
CA GLN A 192 73.12 29.27 17.55
C GLN A 192 74.08 29.36 16.36
N LEU A 193 73.57 29.41 15.12
CA LEU A 193 74.40 29.61 13.93
C LEU A 193 75.09 31.00 13.90
N ARG A 194 74.46 32.05 14.44
CA ARG A 194 75.08 33.37 14.58
C ARG A 194 76.15 33.37 15.66
N GLU A 195 75.84 32.85 16.85
CA GLU A 195 76.79 32.70 17.96
C GLU A 195 78.02 31.86 17.56
N TYR A 196 77.82 30.78 16.80
CA TYR A 196 78.91 29.97 16.27
C TYR A 196 79.78 30.72 15.24
N GLN A 197 79.18 31.54 14.37
CA GLN A 197 79.92 32.37 13.44
C GLN A 197 80.72 33.47 14.15
N GLU A 198 80.16 34.08 15.20
CA GLU A 198 80.86 35.05 16.06
C GLU A 198 82.05 34.39 16.76
N LEU A 199 81.88 33.20 17.34
CA LEU A 199 82.95 32.44 17.97
C LEU A 199 84.03 32.03 16.95
N MET A 200 83.65 31.64 15.73
CA MET A 200 84.59 31.35 14.64
C MET A 200 85.42 32.58 14.27
N ASN A 201 84.81 33.77 14.21
CA ASN A 201 85.52 35.02 13.93
C ASN A 201 86.56 35.32 15.02
N VAL A 202 86.22 35.12 16.30
CA VAL A 202 87.16 35.25 17.42
C VAL A 202 88.29 34.23 17.32
N LYS A 203 87.99 32.98 16.98
CA LYS A 203 89.00 31.93 16.78
C LYS A 203 90.00 32.28 15.66
N LEU A 204 89.52 32.83 14.55
CA LEU A 204 90.37 33.29 13.45
C LEU A 204 91.24 34.49 13.85
N ALA A 205 90.73 35.42 14.66
CA ALA A 205 91.54 36.50 15.21
C ALA A 205 92.67 35.96 16.12
N LEU A 206 92.35 35.01 17.00
CA LEU A 206 93.33 34.34 17.86
C LEU A 206 94.37 33.53 17.06
N ASP A 207 93.99 32.86 15.97
CA ASP A 207 94.96 32.20 15.08
C ASP A 207 95.97 33.20 14.48
N ILE A 208 95.48 34.39 14.08
CA ILE A 208 96.31 35.47 13.54
C ILE A 208 97.27 35.99 14.62
N GLU A 209 96.79 36.21 15.85
CA GLU A 209 97.63 36.60 16.99
C GLU A 209 98.69 35.53 17.30
N ILE A 210 98.33 34.25 17.34
CA ILE A 210 99.30 33.16 17.55
C ILE A 210 100.34 33.13 16.41
N ALA A 211 99.93 33.39 15.17
CA ALA A 211 100.84 33.46 14.03
C ALA A 211 101.76 34.69 14.06
N THR A 212 101.32 35.84 14.57
CA THR A 212 102.20 37.01 14.76
C THR A 212 103.14 36.82 15.93
N TYR A 213 102.69 36.26 17.06
CA TYR A 213 103.57 35.89 18.18
C TYR A 213 104.65 34.90 17.75
N ARG A 214 104.30 33.83 16.99
CA ARG A 214 105.29 32.88 16.45
C ARG A 214 106.36 33.57 15.59
N LYS A 215 105.96 34.44 14.66
CA LYS A 215 106.90 35.20 13.82
C LYS A 215 107.83 36.12 14.62
N LEU A 216 107.34 36.70 15.72
CA LEU A 216 108.17 37.52 16.61
C LEU A 216 109.21 36.67 17.34
N LEU A 217 108.83 35.48 17.85
CA LEU A 217 109.79 34.55 18.47
C LEU A 217 110.80 33.99 17.46
N GLU A 218 110.36 33.58 16.26
CA GLU A 218 111.25 33.15 15.17
C GLU A 218 112.28 34.27 14.83
N GLY A 219 111.86 35.54 14.85
CA GLY A 219 112.73 36.69 14.67
C GLY A 219 113.76 36.90 15.79
N GLU A 220 113.44 36.51 17.03
CA GLU A 220 114.42 36.48 18.13
C GLU A 220 115.36 35.27 18.04
N GLU A 221 114.87 34.09 17.65
CA GLU A 221 115.69 32.89 17.43
C GLU A 221 116.72 33.08 16.30
N CYS A 222 116.40 33.87 15.26
CA CYS A 222 117.37 34.27 14.22
C CYS A 222 118.59 35.03 14.78
N ARG A 223 118.51 35.69 15.95
CA ARG A 223 119.68 36.29 16.62
C ARG A 223 120.55 35.27 17.36
N TRP A 224 120.00 34.13 17.75
CA TRP A 224 120.74 33.05 18.42
C TRP A 224 121.38 32.07 17.43
N VAL A 225 120.79 31.90 16.23
CA VAL A 225 121.27 31.00 15.16
C VAL A 225 122.51 31.52 14.40
N GLN A 226 122.97 32.76 14.65
CA GLN A 226 124.24 33.25 14.05
C GLN A 226 125.51 32.60 14.66
N VAL A 227 125.36 31.63 15.59
CA VAL A 227 126.46 30.81 16.09
C VAL A 227 126.19 29.32 15.79
N GLN A 228 126.97 28.77 14.83
CA GLN A 228 127.07 27.37 14.36
C GLN A 228 126.22 26.96 13.12
N PRO A 229 126.87 26.66 11.97
CA PRO A 229 126.22 26.07 10.79
C PRO A 229 126.67 24.62 10.48
N SER A 230 125.72 23.73 10.19
CA SER A 230 125.90 22.47 9.41
C SER A 230 124.51 21.87 9.08
N SER A 231 124.06 21.61 7.84
CA SER A 231 124.69 20.86 6.73
C SER A 231 125.02 19.41 7.13
N THR A 232 124.58 18.30 6.55
CA THR A 232 123.62 17.93 5.46
C THR A 232 122.92 16.61 5.90
N ALA A 233 122.15 15.79 5.16
CA ALA A 233 121.73 15.70 3.75
C ALA A 233 120.36 14.95 3.65
N SER A 234 119.86 14.73 2.43
CA SER A 234 118.70 13.86 2.12
C SER A 234 119.11 12.53 1.47
N SER A 235 118.49 11.40 1.86
CA SER A 235 118.33 10.24 0.96
C SER A 235 117.22 9.26 1.39
N VAL A 236 116.51 8.73 0.40
CA VAL A 236 115.41 7.74 0.50
C VAL A 236 115.91 6.29 0.64
N VAL A 237 115.08 5.41 1.24
CA VAL A 237 114.73 4.02 0.79
C VAL A 237 114.38 3.09 1.97
N GLY A 238 113.27 2.35 1.81
CA GLY A 238 113.10 0.99 2.34
C GLY A 238 112.51 0.85 3.76
N GLY A 239 111.53 -0.06 3.93
CA GLY A 239 111.01 -0.42 5.26
C GLY A 239 109.60 -1.00 5.30
N SER A 240 109.36 -2.16 4.68
CA SER A 240 108.07 -2.87 4.80
C SER A 240 107.99 -3.63 6.13
N SER A 241 107.15 -3.20 7.08
CA SER A 241 106.67 -3.99 8.25
C SER A 241 105.54 -3.18 8.93
N SER A 242 104.27 -3.60 8.93
CA SER A 242 103.62 -4.67 9.70
C SER A 242 103.27 -4.29 11.16
N VAL A 243 101.96 -4.45 11.49
CA VAL A 243 101.35 -4.29 12.84
C VAL A 243 101.32 -2.83 13.38
N GLY A 244 100.22 -2.28 13.90
CA GLY A 244 98.84 -2.76 14.04
C GLY A 244 98.00 -1.73 14.83
N GLY A 245 96.67 -1.82 14.82
CA GLY A 245 95.81 -0.86 15.56
C GLY A 245 94.35 -0.90 15.13
N GLY A 246 93.55 -1.76 15.77
CA GLY A 246 92.24 -2.17 15.28
C GLY A 246 91.16 -1.09 15.17
N TYR A 247 90.28 -1.28 14.18
CA TYR A 247 88.85 -1.02 14.31
C TYR A 247 88.10 -2.32 14.02
N GLY A 248 87.36 -2.81 15.01
CA GLY A 248 86.28 -3.78 14.78
C GLY A 248 85.03 -3.06 14.24
N GLY A 249 84.11 -3.74 13.58
CA GLY A 249 84.13 -5.15 13.20
C GLY A 249 82.90 -5.52 12.37
N SER A 250 82.99 -6.67 11.70
CA SER A 250 81.96 -7.53 11.11
C SER A 250 80.52 -6.98 10.86
N GLY A 251 79.89 -7.21 9.70
CA GLY A 251 80.29 -8.09 8.60
C GLY A 251 79.23 -9.12 8.20
N VAL A 252 78.19 -8.63 7.52
CA VAL A 252 77.47 -9.28 6.40
C VAL A 252 76.54 -10.50 6.67
N TYR A 253 75.54 -10.61 5.77
CA TYR A 253 74.58 -11.71 5.51
C TYR A 253 73.48 -11.90 6.58
N LEU A 254 72.18 -11.76 6.26
CA LEU A 254 71.35 -12.46 5.26
C LEU A 254 71.11 -13.94 5.61
N GLY A 255 70.02 -14.21 6.36
CA GLY A 255 69.47 -15.58 6.49
C GLY A 255 68.75 -15.89 7.81
N GLY A 256 67.42 -15.99 7.76
CA GLY A 256 66.64 -17.05 8.45
C GLY A 256 66.45 -17.05 9.99
N GLY A 257 65.22 -16.76 10.41
CA GLY A 257 64.38 -17.81 11.05
C GLY A 257 64.28 -17.91 12.59
N GLY A 258 63.12 -17.50 13.13
CA GLY A 258 62.53 -17.99 14.39
C GLY A 258 63.04 -17.36 15.69
N GLY A 259 62.21 -17.01 16.68
CA GLY A 259 60.74 -16.98 16.86
C GLY A 259 60.46 -16.35 18.24
N GLY A 260 59.24 -16.07 18.71
CA GLY A 260 57.89 -16.10 18.16
C GLY A 260 56.94 -15.52 19.22
N GLY A 261 55.79 -14.95 18.85
CA GLY A 261 54.91 -14.32 19.86
C GLY A 261 53.70 -13.53 19.35
N GLY A 262 52.60 -14.23 19.06
CA GLY A 262 51.25 -13.71 19.33
C GLY A 262 50.57 -12.75 18.35
N MET A 263 49.55 -13.27 17.65
CA MET A 263 48.26 -12.60 17.33
C MET A 263 48.28 -11.45 16.30
N GLY A 264 47.83 -11.76 15.08
CA GLY A 264 47.65 -10.79 14.00
C GLY A 264 46.24 -10.21 13.92
N PHE A 265 46.15 -8.99 13.38
CA PHE A 265 44.91 -8.35 12.93
C PHE A 265 45.00 -8.06 11.42
N GLY A 266 44.38 -8.92 10.61
CA GLY A 266 44.28 -8.72 9.16
C GLY A 266 42.98 -7.99 8.80
N ALA A 267 43.08 -6.73 8.37
CA ALA A 267 41.94 -6.01 7.80
C ALA A 267 41.73 -6.45 6.33
N GLY A 268 40.73 -7.30 6.09
CA GLY A 268 40.33 -7.75 4.75
C GLY A 268 39.02 -7.12 4.29
N SER A 269 39.09 -6.14 3.40
CA SER A 269 37.91 -5.54 2.76
C SER A 269 37.23 -6.53 1.81
N GLY A 270 35.94 -6.81 2.02
CA GLY A 270 35.20 -7.82 1.27
C GLY A 270 34.64 -7.35 -0.09
N ARG A 271 34.38 -8.33 -0.96
CA ARG A 271 33.37 -8.29 -2.03
C ARG A 271 32.86 -9.71 -2.29
N GLY A 272 31.56 -9.86 -2.53
CA GLY A 272 31.06 -10.96 -3.37
C GLY A 272 30.00 -11.89 -2.77
N SER A 273 28.74 -11.58 -3.10
CA SER A 273 27.59 -12.48 -3.21
C SER A 273 26.97 -13.10 -1.96
N CYS A 274 25.65 -12.93 -1.89
CA CYS A 274 24.73 -13.65 -1.03
C CYS A 274 24.58 -15.12 -1.44
N ASN A 275 24.23 -15.96 -0.48
CA ASN A 275 23.30 -17.06 -0.73
C ASN A 275 22.35 -17.21 0.46
N THR A 276 21.06 -17.40 0.18
CA THR A 276 19.97 -17.29 1.16
C THR A 276 19.69 -18.63 1.83
N GLY A 277 19.67 -18.67 3.17
CA GLY A 277 19.14 -19.83 3.90
C GLY A 277 19.49 -19.86 5.39
N GLY A 278 18.48 -20.08 6.23
CA GLY A 278 18.64 -20.41 7.65
C GLY A 278 18.55 -19.22 8.61
N ALA A 279 17.35 -18.95 9.12
CA ALA A 279 17.19 -18.15 10.32
C ALA A 279 17.57 -18.98 11.56
N SER A 280 18.46 -18.46 12.41
CA SER A 280 18.77 -19.03 13.73
C SER A 280 19.33 -17.95 14.64
N PHE A 281 18.46 -17.29 15.42
CA PHE A 281 18.89 -16.47 16.54
C PHE A 281 19.21 -17.36 17.73
N CYS A 282 20.46 -17.36 18.19
CA CYS A 282 20.89 -18.06 19.40
C CYS A 282 21.61 -17.10 20.35
N TYR A 283 20.92 -16.69 21.41
CA TYR A 283 21.56 -16.13 22.60
C TYR A 283 21.00 -16.87 23.81
N SER A 284 21.88 -17.56 24.55
CA SER A 284 21.57 -18.13 25.86
C SER A 284 22.82 -18.03 26.72
N LEU A 285 22.79 -17.14 27.72
CA LEU A 285 23.77 -17.11 28.80
C LEU A 285 23.28 -16.22 29.95
N GLY A 286 22.97 -16.86 31.09
CA GLY A 286 22.69 -16.22 32.38
C GLY A 286 21.31 -15.55 32.52
N GLY A 287 20.51 -15.78 33.55
CA GLY A 287 20.75 -16.58 34.76
C GLY A 287 20.27 -15.83 36.00
N GLY A 288 19.01 -16.01 36.39
CA GLY A 288 18.40 -15.35 37.55
C GLY A 288 16.91 -15.65 37.59
N GLY A 289 16.51 -16.69 38.32
CA GLY A 289 15.12 -17.13 38.38
C GLY A 289 14.36 -16.55 39.56
N PHE A 290 13.04 -16.42 39.42
CA PHE A 290 12.08 -16.54 40.54
C PHE A 290 10.68 -16.90 40.01
N GLY A 291 10.09 -17.97 40.56
CA GLY A 291 8.68 -18.03 40.98
C GLY A 291 7.53 -17.95 39.97
N ALA A 292 7.00 -19.13 39.64
CA ALA A 292 5.56 -19.50 39.66
C ALA A 292 4.55 -18.93 38.63
N GLY A 293 3.60 -19.79 38.24
CA GLY A 293 2.51 -19.55 37.29
C GLY A 293 2.83 -20.12 35.90
N GLY A 294 2.18 -21.15 35.36
CA GLY A 294 0.85 -21.71 35.67
C GLY A 294 -0.09 -21.43 34.48
N GLY A 295 -0.10 -22.30 33.48
CA GLY A 295 -0.91 -22.11 32.26
C GLY A 295 -0.92 -23.32 31.34
N PHE A 296 -2.11 -23.85 31.07
CA PHE A 296 -2.36 -24.91 30.09
C PHE A 296 -2.21 -24.36 28.66
N GLY A 297 -1.73 -25.18 27.71
CA GLY A 297 -1.61 -24.80 26.30
C GLY A 297 -1.59 -26.02 25.38
N SER A 298 -2.70 -26.23 24.66
CA SER A 298 -2.91 -27.35 23.73
C SER A 298 -1.83 -27.46 22.64
N GLY A 299 -1.50 -28.68 22.24
CA GLY A 299 -0.54 -28.94 21.17
C GLY A 299 -1.05 -28.58 19.77
N GLY A 300 -0.10 -28.37 18.86
CA GLY A 300 -0.32 -28.30 17.42
C GLY A 300 0.73 -29.15 16.70
N ALA A 301 0.32 -30.28 16.14
CA ALA A 301 1.18 -31.14 15.34
C ALA A 301 1.24 -30.62 13.90
N GLY A 302 2.42 -30.17 13.47
CA GLY A 302 2.65 -29.85 12.06
C GLY A 302 2.83 -31.14 11.24
N PHE A 303 1.96 -31.36 10.25
CA PHE A 303 2.14 -32.42 9.25
C PHE A 303 2.52 -31.81 7.90
N CYS A 304 3.69 -32.18 7.40
CA CYS A 304 4.17 -31.85 6.07
C CYS A 304 3.85 -32.99 5.11
N SER A 305 3.00 -32.73 4.11
CA SER A 305 2.81 -33.57 2.92
C SER A 305 1.99 -32.74 1.92
N GLY A 306 2.17 -32.79 0.60
CA GLY A 306 3.11 -33.56 -0.23
C GLY A 306 2.66 -33.36 -1.67
N GLY A 307 3.48 -32.77 -2.53
CA GLY A 307 3.04 -32.35 -3.87
C GLY A 307 3.04 -33.49 -4.87
N ALA A 308 1.91 -33.72 -5.55
CA ALA A 308 1.83 -34.55 -6.76
C ALA A 308 0.56 -34.25 -7.58
N GLY A 309 0.69 -34.35 -8.92
CA GLY A 309 -0.39 -34.92 -9.76
C GLY A 309 -1.43 -33.97 -10.35
N SER A 310 -1.16 -33.52 -11.58
CA SER A 310 -2.10 -32.93 -12.54
C SER A 310 -3.40 -33.73 -12.75
N ASN A 311 -4.55 -33.06 -12.94
CA ASN A 311 -5.22 -32.99 -14.26
C ASN A 311 -6.57 -32.24 -14.27
N SER A 312 -6.79 -31.55 -15.40
CA SER A 312 -8.07 -31.20 -16.07
C SER A 312 -9.38 -31.10 -15.27
N VAL A 313 -10.07 -29.95 -15.40
CA VAL A 313 -11.13 -29.76 -16.41
C VAL A 313 -11.55 -28.27 -16.42
N VAL A 314 -11.63 -27.67 -17.61
CA VAL A 314 -12.19 -26.34 -17.81
C VAL A 314 -13.68 -26.48 -18.16
N VAL A 315 -14.57 -25.95 -17.30
CA VAL A 315 -15.95 -25.65 -17.67
C VAL A 315 -16.19 -24.17 -17.42
N GLY A 316 -15.85 -23.35 -18.43
CA GLY A 316 -16.19 -21.93 -18.45
C GLY A 316 -17.68 -21.73 -18.70
N SER A 317 -18.30 -20.84 -17.93
CA SER A 317 -19.75 -20.63 -17.91
C SER A 317 -20.32 -20.20 -19.27
N GLY A 318 -21.29 -20.97 -19.78
CA GLY A 318 -22.08 -20.60 -20.95
C GLY A 318 -23.17 -19.57 -20.62
N SER A 319 -23.25 -18.51 -21.42
CA SER A 319 -24.21 -17.41 -21.27
C SER A 319 -25.66 -17.86 -21.42
N ILE A 320 -26.53 -17.52 -20.46
CA ILE A 320 -27.97 -17.82 -20.55
C ILE A 320 -28.65 -16.87 -21.56
N LEU A 321 -29.30 -17.45 -22.57
CA LEU A 321 -30.17 -16.72 -23.48
C LEU A 321 -31.42 -16.22 -22.74
N LYS A 322 -31.75 -14.93 -22.90
CA LYS A 322 -33.09 -14.41 -22.62
C LYS A 322 -33.79 -14.05 -23.92
N LYS A 323 -34.48 -15.02 -24.52
CA LYS A 323 -35.53 -14.72 -25.52
C LYS A 323 -36.77 -14.26 -24.77
N ASN A 324 -37.31 -13.10 -25.12
CA ASN A 324 -38.72 -12.99 -25.47
C ASN A 324 -38.93 -11.81 -26.42
N SER A 325 -39.73 -12.04 -27.45
CA SER A 325 -39.90 -11.17 -28.61
C SER A 325 -41.36 -10.80 -28.82
N SER A 326 -41.69 -9.53 -28.70
CA SER A 326 -42.81 -8.80 -29.34
C SER A 326 -42.76 -7.36 -28.79
N SER A 327 -42.39 -6.32 -29.55
CA SER A 327 -43.17 -5.65 -30.62
C SER A 327 -44.51 -5.09 -30.11
N MET A 328 -44.91 -3.83 -30.30
CA MET A 328 -44.31 -2.59 -30.82
C MET A 328 -45.46 -1.54 -30.79
N SER A 329 -45.16 -0.26 -31.01
CA SER A 329 -46.12 0.89 -31.01
C SER A 329 -46.72 1.23 -29.63
N GLY A 330 -46.93 2.51 -29.29
CA GLY A 330 -46.56 3.76 -29.95
C GLY A 330 -47.07 4.98 -29.17
N CYS A 331 -46.61 6.19 -29.53
CA CYS A 331 -47.20 7.54 -29.30
C CYS A 331 -48.45 7.66 -28.37
N ARG A 332 -48.58 8.66 -27.48
CA ARG A 332 -48.13 10.07 -27.55
C ARG A 332 -48.40 10.79 -26.20
N ARG A 333 -47.85 12.00 -26.07
CA ARG A 333 -48.21 13.10 -25.13
C ARG A 333 -49.63 13.02 -24.50
N VAL A 334 -49.72 13.26 -23.19
CA VAL A 334 -49.84 14.63 -22.64
C VAL A 334 -48.72 14.82 -21.62
#